data_AF-A0A7W8ABY6-F1
#
_entry.id   AF-A0A7W8ABY6-F1
#
_cell.length_a   1.000
_cell.length_b   1.000
_cell.length_c   1.000
_cell.angle_alpha   90.00
_cell.angle_beta   90.00
_cell.angle_gamma   90.00
#
_symmetry.space_group_name_H-M   'P 1'
#
loop_
_entity.id
_entity.type
_entity.pdbx_description
1 polymer ?
#
loop_
_entity_poly.entity_id
_entity_poly.type
_entity_poly.pdbx_seq_one_letter_code
_entity_poly.pdbx_strand_id
1 'polypeptide(L)'
;MGDIGDTASWAGPPEEAIPYPPETRRADHSAGKRDGRRKLLAELLRHVADEGEDGAPAPETAYLAMLTSEALERIAAERVAGDDELARLGERHGRAVAAKDALARELEEARHRLHLAVEECARPLTKEDLRRGRAELDPLTHPDALIERRRRTARENARLRALRAFEALHARLDEQRERAVSLAERQALRPQVARARALRVHEHFRRRRAVYLTGLLARHPDPGLLNLLLKLSAPELPRWIRDEPTESA
;
A
#
# COMPACT_ATOMS: atom_id res chain seq x y z
N MET A 1 -21.43 -6.19 -2.24
CA MET A 1 -20.65 -5.00 -2.65
C MET A 1 -19.22 -5.47 -2.75
N GLY A 2 -18.86 -6.00 -3.92
CA GLY A 2 -17.58 -6.67 -4.14
C GLY A 2 -16.51 -5.63 -4.44
N ASP A 3 -15.46 -5.62 -3.62
CA ASP A 3 -14.21 -4.91 -3.86
C ASP A 3 -13.42 -5.69 -4.93
N ILE A 4 -13.95 -5.68 -6.15
CA ILE A 4 -13.31 -6.26 -7.34
C ILE A 4 -12.73 -5.07 -8.08
N GLY A 5 -11.47 -4.72 -7.79
CA GLY A 5 -10.81 -3.68 -8.55
C GLY A 5 -9.54 -3.10 -7.96
N ASP A 6 -8.62 -3.89 -7.40
CA ASP A 6 -7.23 -3.44 -7.26
C ASP A 6 -6.21 -4.57 -7.03
N THR A 7 -6.40 -5.73 -7.68
CA THR A 7 -5.43 -6.84 -7.59
C THR A 7 -4.19 -6.63 -8.47
N ALA A 8 -4.15 -5.60 -9.31
CA ALA A 8 -3.12 -5.43 -10.33
C ALA A 8 -1.92 -4.52 -9.94
N SER A 9 -1.97 -3.77 -8.82
CA SER A 9 -0.95 -2.73 -8.56
C SER A 9 -0.08 -2.91 -7.32
N TRP A 10 -0.30 -3.97 -6.54
CA TRP A 10 0.52 -4.30 -5.35
C TRP A 10 1.70 -5.24 -5.66
N ALA A 11 2.01 -5.49 -6.94
CA ALA A 11 3.09 -6.37 -7.35
C ALA A 11 4.46 -5.72 -7.08
N GLY A 12 4.88 -5.73 -5.81
CA GLY A 12 6.22 -5.37 -5.37
C GLY A 12 6.75 -4.02 -5.88
N PRO A 13 8.06 -3.80 -5.73
CA PRO A 13 8.75 -2.73 -6.43
C PRO A 13 8.59 -2.94 -7.95
N PRO A 14 8.23 -1.93 -8.74
CA PRO A 14 8.12 -2.09 -10.18
C PRO A 14 9.48 -2.39 -10.81
N GLU A 15 9.55 -3.43 -11.64
CA GLU A 15 10.80 -3.91 -12.26
C GLU A 15 11.09 -3.26 -13.62
N GLU A 16 10.06 -3.00 -14.43
CA GLU A 16 10.25 -2.54 -15.81
C GLU A 16 10.71 -1.08 -15.88
N ALA A 17 11.54 -0.68 -16.82
CA ALA A 17 11.88 0.75 -16.99
C ALA A 17 10.67 1.57 -17.50
N ILE A 18 10.60 2.87 -17.17
CA ILE A 18 9.61 3.76 -17.82
C ILE A 18 9.93 3.78 -19.33
N PRO A 19 8.94 3.48 -20.20
CA PRO A 19 9.14 3.51 -21.65
C PRO A 19 9.68 4.87 -22.11
N TYR A 20 10.60 4.84 -23.09
CA TYR A 20 11.12 6.05 -23.71
C TYR A 20 10.82 6.03 -25.21
N PRO A 21 9.64 6.54 -25.61
CA PRO A 21 9.17 6.45 -26.99
C PRO A 21 10.13 7.10 -27.99
N PRO A 22 10.18 6.61 -29.24
CA PRO A 22 10.99 7.22 -30.29
C PRO A 22 10.67 8.70 -30.54
N GLU A 23 9.42 9.14 -30.41
CA GLU A 23 9.04 10.55 -30.61
C GLU A 23 9.68 11.45 -29.57
N THR A 24 9.61 11.08 -28.29
CA THR A 24 10.24 11.83 -27.19
C THR A 24 11.75 11.88 -27.38
N ARG A 25 12.38 10.76 -27.75
CA ARG A 25 13.82 10.72 -28.10
C ARG A 25 14.19 11.71 -29.20
N ARG A 26 13.40 11.74 -30.28
CA ARG A 26 13.63 12.67 -31.40
C ARG A 26 13.44 14.12 -30.96
N ALA A 27 12.44 14.41 -30.14
CA ALA A 27 12.18 15.75 -29.61
C ALA A 27 13.34 16.25 -28.73
N ASP A 28 13.77 15.44 -27.74
CA ASP A 28 14.88 15.77 -26.84
C ASP A 28 16.18 16.00 -27.64
N HIS A 29 16.48 15.13 -28.60
CA HIS A 29 17.64 15.27 -29.49
C HIS A 29 17.56 16.51 -30.40
N SER A 30 16.37 16.83 -30.93
CA SER A 30 16.14 18.02 -31.76
C SER A 30 16.28 19.31 -30.94
N ALA A 31 15.80 19.33 -29.69
CA ALA A 31 16.03 20.43 -28.76
C ALA A 31 17.54 20.66 -28.55
N GLY A 32 18.29 19.59 -28.26
CA GLY A 32 19.75 19.66 -28.14
C GLY A 32 20.40 20.25 -29.40
N LYS A 33 20.05 19.76 -30.58
CA LYS A 33 20.58 20.29 -31.85
C LYS A 33 20.30 21.78 -32.05
N ARG A 34 19.11 22.26 -31.66
CA ARG A 34 18.75 23.69 -31.77
C ARG A 34 19.61 24.54 -30.84
N ASP A 35 19.74 24.11 -29.59
CA ASP A 35 20.54 24.82 -28.59
C ASP A 35 22.04 24.80 -28.94
N GLY A 36 22.53 23.71 -29.53
CA GLY A 36 23.94 23.59 -29.95
C GLY A 36 24.31 24.62 -31.02
N ARG A 37 23.36 24.95 -31.90
CA ARG A 37 23.53 26.00 -32.92
C ARG A 37 23.50 27.41 -32.35
N ARG A 38 22.90 27.61 -31.17
CA ARG A 38 22.78 28.93 -30.52
C ARG A 38 24.07 29.40 -29.85
N LYS A 39 25.12 28.56 -29.80
CA LYS A 39 26.45 28.88 -29.23
C LYS A 39 26.34 29.40 -27.78
N LEU A 40 25.60 28.66 -26.95
CA LEU A 40 25.31 28.98 -25.55
C LEU A 40 26.56 29.06 -24.66
N LEU A 41 27.75 28.74 -25.18
CA LEU A 41 29.01 28.75 -24.44
C LEU A 41 29.29 30.08 -23.73
N ALA A 42 29.07 31.22 -24.40
CA ALA A 42 29.31 32.54 -23.80
C ALA A 42 28.32 32.88 -22.68
N GLU A 43 27.12 32.28 -22.70
CA GLU A 43 26.13 32.41 -21.64
C GLU A 43 26.50 31.52 -20.44
N LEU A 44 26.88 30.27 -20.69
CA LEU A 44 27.30 29.32 -19.65
C LEU A 44 28.59 29.79 -18.96
N LEU A 45 29.57 30.31 -19.71
CA LEU A 45 30.81 30.84 -19.15
C LEU A 45 30.59 32.09 -18.30
N ARG A 46 29.63 32.96 -18.68
CA ARG A 46 29.23 34.10 -17.84
C ARG A 46 28.64 33.61 -16.53
N HIS A 47 27.78 32.59 -16.58
CA HIS A 47 27.20 31.99 -15.37
C HIS A 47 28.28 31.43 -14.43
N VAL A 48 29.27 30.71 -14.96
CA VAL A 48 30.39 30.20 -14.15
C VAL A 48 31.25 31.31 -13.56
N ALA A 49 31.44 32.41 -14.30
CA ALA A 49 32.22 33.55 -13.82
C ALA A 49 31.46 34.35 -12.74
N ASP A 50 30.13 34.45 -12.86
CA ASP A 50 29.27 35.17 -11.93
C ASP A 50 29.02 34.38 -10.63
N GLU A 51 28.97 33.04 -10.70
CA GLU A 51 28.69 32.15 -9.56
C GLU A 51 29.96 31.60 -8.88
N GLY A 52 31.07 32.35 -8.90
CA GLY A 52 32.43 31.95 -8.50
C GLY A 52 32.70 31.49 -7.05
N GLU A 53 31.79 30.76 -6.41
CA GLU A 53 31.96 30.16 -5.08
C GLU A 53 31.78 28.63 -5.09
N ASP A 54 32.57 27.95 -4.25
CA ASP A 54 32.45 26.52 -3.97
C ASP A 54 31.01 26.18 -3.53
N GLY A 55 30.23 25.56 -4.43
CA GLY A 55 28.88 25.06 -4.14
C GLY A 55 27.77 25.53 -5.09
N ALA A 56 28.06 26.44 -6.03
CA ALA A 56 27.09 26.82 -7.05
C ALA A 56 26.73 25.63 -7.96
N PRO A 57 25.44 25.48 -8.35
CA PRO A 57 25.03 24.41 -9.25
C PRO A 57 25.75 24.55 -10.60
N ALA A 58 26.11 23.43 -11.21
CA ALA A 58 26.73 23.47 -12.53
C ALA A 58 25.81 24.23 -13.52
N PRO A 59 26.36 25.07 -14.41
CA PRO A 59 25.56 25.83 -15.35
C PRO A 59 24.75 24.85 -16.23
N GLU A 60 23.43 25.04 -16.31
CA GLU A 60 22.55 24.20 -17.13
C GLU A 60 21.86 25.04 -18.21
N THR A 61 21.65 24.45 -19.38
CA THR A 61 20.75 25.04 -20.38
C THR A 61 19.32 25.08 -19.84
N ALA A 62 18.48 26.03 -20.31
CA ALA A 62 17.07 26.09 -19.91
C ALA A 62 16.31 24.76 -20.11
N TYR A 63 16.65 24.00 -21.16
CA TYR A 63 16.04 22.68 -21.40
C TYR A 63 16.47 21.62 -20.38
N LEU A 64 17.74 21.60 -19.99
CA LEU A 64 18.22 20.73 -18.91
C LEU A 64 17.57 21.09 -17.57
N ALA A 65 17.49 22.39 -17.25
CA ALA A 65 16.82 22.87 -16.04
C ALA A 65 15.35 22.45 -16.01
N MET A 66 14.64 22.54 -17.14
CA MET A 66 13.27 22.04 -17.29
C MET A 66 13.18 20.52 -17.02
N LEU A 67 14.07 19.71 -17.62
CA LEU A 67 14.10 18.26 -17.38
C LEU A 67 14.41 17.91 -15.92
N THR A 68 15.32 18.64 -15.29
CA THR A 68 15.68 18.51 -13.87
C THR A 68 14.45 18.81 -13.00
N SER A 69 13.76 19.94 -13.25
CA SER A 69 12.55 20.32 -12.51
C SER A 69 11.43 19.29 -12.67
N GLU A 70 11.16 18.85 -13.90
CA GLU A 70 10.12 17.83 -14.16
C GLU A 70 10.44 16.50 -13.47
N ALA A 71 11.72 16.11 -13.41
CA ALA A 71 12.16 14.92 -12.68
C ALA A 71 11.89 15.05 -11.18
N LEU A 72 12.27 16.19 -10.58
CA LEU A 72 12.11 16.44 -9.14
C LEU A 72 10.63 16.52 -8.74
N GLU A 73 9.78 17.17 -9.55
CA GLU A 73 8.34 17.22 -9.33
C GLU A 73 7.70 15.83 -9.35
N ARG A 74 8.05 15.00 -10.34
CA ARG A 74 7.53 13.63 -10.42
C ARG A 74 8.04 12.77 -9.28
N ILE A 75 9.31 12.90 -8.88
CA ILE A 75 9.86 12.23 -7.70
C ILE A 75 9.13 12.66 -6.42
N ALA A 76 8.86 13.96 -6.25
CA ALA A 76 8.11 14.46 -5.10
C ALA A 76 6.67 13.94 -5.09
N ALA A 77 6.03 13.85 -6.27
CA ALA A 77 4.70 13.26 -6.39
C ALA A 77 4.66 11.78 -5.96
N GLU A 78 5.69 10.98 -6.28
CA GLU A 78 5.79 9.59 -5.78
C GLU A 78 5.89 9.52 -4.26
N ARG A 79 6.57 10.47 -3.61
CA ARG A 79 6.60 10.57 -2.14
C ARG A 79 5.21 10.85 -1.58
N VAL A 80 4.54 11.89 -2.08
CA VAL A 80 3.20 12.28 -1.61
C VAL A 80 2.21 11.13 -1.80
N ALA A 81 2.21 10.49 -2.98
CA ALA A 81 1.36 9.34 -3.24
C ALA A 81 1.69 8.15 -2.32
N GLY A 82 2.97 7.93 -2.02
CA GLY A 82 3.42 6.92 -1.07
C GLY A 82 2.92 7.18 0.36
N ASP A 83 3.06 8.41 0.84
CA ASP A 83 2.62 8.84 2.17
C ASP A 83 1.09 8.76 2.32
N ASP A 84 0.33 9.20 1.31
CA ASP A 84 -1.13 9.11 1.27
C ASP A 84 -1.61 7.65 1.30
N GLU A 85 -0.97 6.76 0.54
CA GLU A 85 -1.32 5.34 0.52
C GLU A 85 -0.96 4.66 1.84
N LEU A 86 0.20 5.01 2.43
CA LEU A 86 0.60 4.51 3.74
C LEU A 86 -0.39 4.92 4.82
N ALA A 87 -0.85 6.17 4.83
CA ALA A 87 -1.88 6.65 5.75
C ALA A 87 -3.20 5.87 5.61
N ARG A 88 -3.68 5.67 4.37
CA ARG A 88 -4.89 4.86 4.09
C ARG A 88 -4.74 3.41 4.53
N LEU A 89 -3.59 2.80 4.29
CA LEU A 89 -3.28 1.46 4.80
C LEU A 89 -3.25 1.47 6.33
N GLY A 90 -2.66 2.50 6.94
CA GLY A 90 -2.69 2.82 8.38
C GLY A 90 -4.08 2.68 8.98
N GLU A 91 -5.02 3.46 8.46
CA GLU A 91 -6.42 3.46 8.90
C GLU A 91 -7.12 2.11 8.70
N ARG A 92 -6.85 1.43 7.56
CA ARG A 92 -7.44 0.12 7.26
C ARG A 92 -6.93 -0.95 8.23
N HIS A 93 -5.62 -0.94 8.51
CA HIS A 93 -5.00 -1.84 9.48
C HIS A 93 -5.57 -1.60 10.87
N GLY A 94 -5.62 -0.34 11.33
CA GLY A 94 -6.20 0.02 12.62
C GLY A 94 -7.66 -0.45 12.77
N ARG A 95 -8.47 -0.29 11.71
CA ARG A 95 -9.85 -0.82 11.68
C ARG A 95 -9.91 -2.34 11.74
N ALA A 96 -9.04 -3.04 11.03
CA ALA A 96 -8.97 -4.50 11.07
C ALA A 96 -8.55 -5.02 12.45
N VAL A 97 -7.57 -4.38 13.10
CA VAL A 97 -7.14 -4.70 14.46
C VAL A 97 -8.28 -4.47 15.46
N ALA A 98 -8.98 -3.32 15.39
CA ALA A 98 -10.11 -3.04 16.27
C ALA A 98 -11.26 -4.05 16.09
N ALA A 99 -11.57 -4.43 14.84
CA ALA A 99 -12.58 -5.45 14.55
C ALA A 99 -12.17 -6.84 15.08
N LYS A 100 -10.90 -7.22 14.90
CA LYS A 100 -10.32 -8.44 15.47
C LYS A 100 -10.47 -8.47 17.00
N ASP A 101 -10.14 -7.37 17.67
CA ASP A 101 -10.21 -7.29 19.14
C ASP A 101 -11.66 -7.27 19.67
N ALA A 102 -12.61 -6.72 18.90
CA ALA A 102 -14.04 -6.84 19.20
C ALA A 102 -14.52 -8.30 19.05
N LEU A 103 -14.21 -8.95 17.93
CA LEU A 103 -14.57 -10.35 17.69
C LEU A 103 -13.94 -11.31 18.69
N ALA A 104 -12.71 -11.06 19.14
CA ALA A 104 -12.07 -11.86 20.17
C ALA A 104 -12.86 -11.84 21.50
N ARG A 105 -13.39 -10.67 21.89
CA ARG A 105 -14.26 -10.54 23.08
C ARG A 105 -15.59 -11.26 22.88
N GLU A 106 -16.24 -11.07 21.72
CA GLU A 106 -17.48 -11.77 21.38
C GLU A 106 -17.31 -13.30 21.35
N LEU A 107 -16.14 -13.78 20.91
CA LEU A 107 -15.82 -15.20 20.87
C LEU A 107 -15.71 -15.80 22.27
N GLU A 108 -15.11 -15.10 23.23
CA GLU A 108 -15.05 -15.56 24.62
C GLU A 108 -16.45 -15.65 25.25
N GLU A 109 -17.33 -14.67 24.99
CA GLU A 109 -18.73 -14.76 25.41
C GLU A 109 -19.46 -15.94 24.75
N ALA A 110 -19.24 -16.15 23.44
CA ALA A 110 -19.84 -17.26 22.70
C ALA A 110 -19.32 -18.61 23.21
N ARG A 111 -18.05 -18.70 23.58
CA ARG A 111 -17.43 -19.87 24.21
C ARG A 111 -18.09 -20.18 25.55
N HIS A 112 -18.32 -19.17 26.38
CA HIS A 112 -19.03 -19.34 27.65
C HIS A 112 -20.48 -19.80 27.43
N ARG A 113 -21.21 -19.19 26.48
CA ARG A 113 -22.58 -19.62 26.12
C ARG A 113 -22.62 -21.06 25.60
N LEU A 114 -21.65 -21.45 24.78
CA LEU A 114 -21.52 -22.82 24.28
C LEU A 114 -21.26 -23.79 25.44
N HIS A 115 -20.37 -23.46 26.36
CA HIS A 115 -20.08 -24.26 27.54
C HIS A 115 -21.35 -24.49 28.38
N LEU A 116 -22.09 -23.42 28.72
CA LEU A 116 -23.36 -23.53 29.46
C LEU A 116 -24.41 -24.37 28.70
N ALA A 117 -24.49 -24.22 27.38
CA ALA A 117 -25.43 -25.00 26.56
C ALA A 117 -25.06 -26.49 26.51
N VAL A 118 -23.77 -26.82 26.51
CA VAL A 118 -23.26 -28.19 26.60
C VAL A 118 -23.58 -28.79 27.96
N GLU A 119 -23.29 -28.07 29.05
CA GLU A 119 -23.59 -28.52 30.43
C GLU A 119 -25.09 -28.76 30.63
N GLU A 120 -25.94 -27.82 30.21
CA GLU A 120 -27.39 -27.94 30.35
C GLU A 120 -27.95 -29.08 29.50
N CYS A 121 -27.37 -29.32 28.31
CA CYS A 121 -27.74 -30.44 27.46
C CYS A 121 -27.34 -31.80 28.04
N ALA A 122 -26.20 -31.87 28.74
CA ALA A 122 -25.72 -33.07 29.41
C ALA A 122 -26.48 -33.38 30.72
N ARG A 123 -27.04 -32.34 31.37
CA ARG A 123 -27.77 -32.49 32.63
C ARG A 123 -29.08 -33.28 32.45
N PRO A 124 -29.36 -34.29 33.30
CA PRO A 124 -30.65 -34.99 33.26
C PRO A 124 -31.81 -34.02 33.53
N LEU A 125 -32.97 -34.30 32.93
CA LEU A 125 -34.18 -33.51 33.17
C LEU A 125 -34.68 -33.77 34.59
N THR A 126 -34.88 -32.69 35.35
CA THR A 126 -35.45 -32.76 36.70
C THR A 126 -36.98 -32.75 36.64
N LYS A 127 -37.64 -33.21 37.72
CA LYS A 127 -39.12 -33.11 37.83
C LYS A 127 -39.62 -31.67 37.74
N GLU A 128 -38.80 -30.71 38.16
CA GLU A 128 -39.11 -29.28 38.08
C GLU A 128 -39.05 -28.77 36.64
N ASP A 129 -38.04 -29.18 35.85
CA ASP A 129 -37.93 -28.87 34.41
C ASP A 129 -39.16 -29.35 33.62
N LEU A 130 -39.74 -30.49 34.02
CA LEU A 130 -40.93 -31.06 33.39
C LEU A 130 -42.23 -30.33 33.80
N ARG A 131 -42.27 -29.73 34.99
CA ARG A 131 -43.43 -28.98 35.50
C ARG A 131 -43.45 -27.51 35.04
N ARG A 132 -42.30 -26.96 34.65
CA ARG A 132 -42.18 -25.56 34.22
C ARG A 132 -43.04 -25.28 32.98
N GLY A 133 -43.99 -24.36 33.10
CA GLY A 133 -44.91 -23.97 32.01
C GLY A 133 -46.09 -24.93 31.77
N ARG A 134 -46.40 -25.83 32.71
CA ARG A 134 -47.56 -26.75 32.64
C ARG A 134 -48.90 -26.15 33.07
N ALA A 135 -48.91 -24.96 33.66
CA ALA A 135 -50.10 -24.42 34.34
C ALA A 135 -51.36 -24.33 33.44
N GLU A 136 -51.20 -24.36 32.12
CA GLU A 136 -52.28 -24.23 31.12
C GLU A 136 -52.39 -25.41 30.15
N LEU A 137 -51.66 -26.52 30.38
CA LEU A 137 -51.56 -27.63 29.42
C LEU A 137 -52.41 -28.84 29.86
N ASP A 138 -53.32 -29.29 29.00
CA ASP A 138 -54.15 -30.48 29.23
C ASP A 138 -53.30 -31.77 29.29
N PRO A 139 -53.37 -32.55 30.39
CA PRO A 139 -52.61 -33.79 30.57
C PRO A 139 -52.87 -34.86 29.51
N LEU A 140 -54.08 -34.93 28.95
CA LEU A 140 -54.43 -35.92 27.92
C LEU A 140 -53.75 -35.61 26.58
N THR A 141 -53.62 -34.32 26.27
CA THR A 141 -53.03 -33.85 25.02
C THR A 141 -51.49 -33.80 25.09
N HIS A 142 -50.91 -33.67 26.28
CA HIS A 142 -49.46 -33.50 26.50
C HIS A 142 -48.86 -34.46 27.53
N PRO A 143 -48.67 -35.74 27.16
CA PRO A 143 -48.08 -36.73 28.06
C PRO A 143 -46.62 -36.42 28.40
N ASP A 144 -46.19 -36.84 29.59
CA ASP A 144 -44.85 -36.58 30.14
C ASP A 144 -43.72 -36.97 29.18
N ALA A 145 -43.84 -38.12 28.51
CA ALA A 145 -42.86 -38.59 27.53
C ALA A 145 -42.71 -37.63 26.32
N LEU A 146 -43.81 -37.00 25.87
CA LEU A 146 -43.77 -36.01 24.80
C LEU A 146 -43.08 -34.72 25.29
N ILE A 147 -43.37 -34.29 26.51
CA ILE A 147 -42.74 -33.11 27.13
C ILE A 147 -41.24 -33.34 27.31
N GLU A 148 -40.83 -34.50 27.83
CA GLU A 148 -39.42 -34.89 27.94
C GLU A 148 -38.71 -34.84 26.60
N ARG A 149 -39.28 -35.47 25.56
CA ARG A 149 -38.71 -35.45 24.20
C ARG A 149 -38.56 -34.03 23.68
N ARG A 150 -39.58 -33.19 23.83
CA ARG A 150 -39.54 -31.77 23.40
C ARG A 150 -38.46 -31.00 24.15
N ARG A 151 -38.33 -31.19 25.47
CA ARG A 151 -37.30 -30.52 26.30
C ARG A 151 -35.88 -30.96 25.91
N ARG A 152 -35.64 -32.26 25.72
CA ARG A 152 -34.35 -32.78 25.22
C ARG A 152 -34.01 -32.20 23.84
N THR A 153 -34.98 -32.20 22.93
CA THR A 153 -34.80 -31.63 21.58
C THR A 153 -34.50 -30.13 21.64
N ALA A 154 -35.18 -29.38 22.53
CA ALA A 154 -34.92 -27.96 22.71
C ALA A 154 -33.51 -27.68 23.27
N ARG A 155 -33.04 -28.49 24.25
CA ARG A 155 -31.66 -28.40 24.78
C ARG A 155 -30.62 -28.71 23.71
N GLU A 156 -30.80 -29.79 22.95
CA GLU A 156 -29.90 -30.14 21.83
C GLU A 156 -29.88 -29.04 20.76
N ASN A 157 -31.05 -28.51 20.37
CA ASN A 157 -31.15 -27.39 19.43
C ASN A 157 -30.50 -26.10 19.97
N ALA A 158 -30.55 -25.86 21.28
CA ALA A 158 -29.82 -24.73 21.89
C ALA A 158 -28.30 -24.95 21.81
N ARG A 159 -27.81 -26.16 22.11
CA ARG A 159 -26.40 -26.54 21.97
C ARG A 159 -25.90 -26.36 20.54
N LEU A 160 -26.62 -26.90 19.55
CA LEU A 160 -26.26 -26.79 18.13
C LEU A 160 -26.26 -25.33 17.65
N ARG A 161 -27.20 -24.51 18.11
CA ARG A 161 -27.21 -23.07 17.79
C ARG A 161 -26.01 -22.34 18.40
N ALA A 162 -25.66 -22.64 19.66
CA ALA A 162 -24.50 -22.06 20.31
C ALA A 162 -23.19 -22.48 19.60
N LEU A 163 -23.09 -23.75 19.18
CA LEU A 163 -21.93 -24.26 18.45
C LEU A 163 -21.76 -23.53 17.11
N ARG A 164 -22.82 -23.43 16.30
CA ARG A 164 -22.77 -22.72 15.02
C ARG A 164 -22.42 -21.24 15.18
N ALA A 165 -22.94 -20.59 16.23
CA ALA A 165 -22.61 -19.21 16.53
C ALA A 165 -21.13 -19.04 16.90
N PHE A 166 -20.58 -19.97 17.70
CA PHE A 166 -19.16 -20.00 18.06
C PHE A 166 -18.27 -20.23 16.83
N GLU A 167 -18.57 -21.24 16.01
CA GLU A 167 -17.82 -21.54 14.78
C GLU A 167 -17.85 -20.37 13.79
N ALA A 168 -19.01 -19.73 13.62
CA ALA A 168 -19.14 -18.57 12.74
C ALA A 168 -18.33 -17.35 13.24
N LEU A 169 -18.29 -17.11 14.54
CA LEU A 169 -17.46 -16.06 15.13
C LEU A 169 -15.97 -16.37 15.02
N HIS A 170 -15.59 -17.64 15.23
CA HIS A 170 -14.21 -18.08 15.09
C HIS A 170 -13.70 -17.87 13.66
N ALA A 171 -14.47 -18.29 12.65
CA ALA A 171 -14.11 -18.09 11.25
C ALA A 171 -13.96 -16.60 10.89
N ARG A 172 -14.86 -15.73 11.39
CA ARG A 172 -14.76 -14.28 11.20
C ARG A 172 -13.52 -13.69 11.87
N LEU A 173 -13.17 -14.19 13.06
CA LEU A 173 -11.96 -13.74 13.77
C LEU A 173 -10.70 -14.09 12.96
N ASP A 174 -10.63 -15.30 12.42
CA ASP A 174 -9.49 -15.73 11.59
C ASP A 174 -9.38 -14.89 10.31
N GLU A 175 -10.50 -14.61 9.64
CA GLU A 175 -10.52 -13.70 8.48
C GLU A 175 -9.97 -12.30 8.84
N GLN A 176 -10.35 -11.74 10.00
CA GLN A 176 -9.81 -10.44 10.42
C GLN A 176 -8.33 -10.50 10.81
N ARG A 177 -7.85 -11.63 11.36
CA ARG A 177 -6.42 -11.83 11.65
C ARG A 177 -5.61 -11.82 10.36
N GLU A 178 -6.01 -12.63 9.38
CA GLU A 178 -5.35 -12.68 8.07
C GLU A 178 -5.37 -11.31 7.39
N ARG A 179 -6.50 -10.62 7.44
CA ARG A 179 -6.62 -9.26 6.91
C ARG A 179 -5.68 -8.27 7.59
N ALA A 180 -5.56 -8.31 8.92
CA ALA A 180 -4.66 -7.44 9.66
C ALA A 180 -3.20 -7.70 9.31
N VAL A 181 -2.78 -8.98 9.26
CA VAL A 181 -1.42 -9.38 8.85
C VAL A 181 -1.12 -8.90 7.44
N SER A 182 -2.00 -9.18 6.47
CA SER A 182 -1.80 -8.74 5.09
C SER A 182 -1.69 -7.21 4.99
N LEU A 183 -2.51 -6.45 5.72
CA LEU A 183 -2.42 -4.98 5.72
C LEU A 183 -1.11 -4.48 6.34
N ALA A 184 -0.61 -5.12 7.39
CA ALA A 184 0.67 -4.76 8.01
C ALA A 184 1.85 -5.03 7.05
N GLU A 185 1.87 -6.19 6.38
CA GLU A 185 2.84 -6.49 5.33
C GLU A 185 2.79 -5.45 4.20
N ARG A 186 1.57 -5.03 3.83
CA ARG A 186 1.36 -3.99 2.82
C ARG A 186 1.93 -2.64 3.21
N GLN A 187 1.77 -2.24 4.47
CA GLN A 187 2.35 -1.02 5.00
C GLN A 187 3.88 -1.09 4.97
N ALA A 188 4.47 -2.22 5.38
CA ALA A 188 5.91 -2.38 5.49
C ALA A 188 6.63 -2.24 4.14
N LEU A 189 6.06 -2.76 3.04
CA LEU A 189 6.68 -2.65 1.72
C LEU A 189 6.43 -1.30 1.02
N ARG A 190 5.46 -0.51 1.48
CA ARG A 190 5.04 0.71 0.78
C ARG A 190 6.17 1.73 0.57
N PRO A 191 7.06 2.01 1.54
CA PRO A 191 8.20 2.90 1.31
C PRO A 191 9.15 2.39 0.23
N GLN A 192 9.37 1.08 0.15
CA GLN A 192 10.24 0.46 -0.86
C GLN A 192 9.65 0.61 -2.27
N VAL A 193 8.33 0.45 -2.42
CA VAL A 193 7.63 0.66 -3.68
C VAL A 193 7.73 2.11 -4.15
N ALA A 194 7.50 3.08 -3.26
CA ALA A 194 7.62 4.50 -3.57
C ALA A 194 9.05 4.88 -3.99
N ARG A 195 10.05 4.37 -3.26
CA ARG A 195 11.48 4.54 -3.59
C ARG A 195 11.81 3.99 -4.98
N ALA A 196 11.38 2.77 -5.28
CA ALA A 196 11.63 2.15 -6.59
C ALA A 196 10.98 2.91 -7.74
N ARG A 197 9.74 3.41 -7.56
CA ARG A 197 9.07 4.28 -8.54
C ARG A 197 9.86 5.57 -8.79
N ALA A 198 10.32 6.22 -7.73
CA ALA A 198 11.11 7.44 -7.85
C ALA A 198 12.47 7.20 -8.53
N LEU A 199 13.13 6.07 -8.27
CA LEU A 199 14.37 5.68 -8.97
C LEU A 199 14.12 5.45 -10.47
N ARG A 200 12.98 4.87 -10.86
CA ARG A 200 12.62 4.71 -12.29
C ARG A 200 12.41 6.05 -12.98
N VAL A 201 11.78 7.01 -12.29
CA VAL A 201 11.64 8.39 -12.78
C VAL A 201 13.01 8.99 -12.98
N HIS A 202 13.89 8.92 -11.98
CA HIS A 202 15.26 9.42 -12.08
C HIS A 202 16.00 8.84 -13.29
N GLU A 203 15.96 7.52 -13.46
CA GLU A 203 16.61 6.84 -14.59
C GLU A 203 16.03 7.24 -15.95
N HIS A 204 14.71 7.44 -16.02
CA HIS A 204 14.06 7.93 -17.23
C HIS A 204 14.57 9.32 -17.62
N PHE A 205 14.60 10.26 -16.68
CA PHE A 205 15.09 11.61 -16.96
C PHE A 205 16.60 11.67 -17.21
N ARG A 206 17.39 10.77 -16.61
CA ARG A 206 18.80 10.59 -16.95
C ARG A 206 18.98 10.23 -18.43
N ARG A 207 18.19 9.29 -18.95
CA ARG A 207 18.20 8.91 -20.38
C ARG A 207 17.80 10.07 -21.27
N ARG A 208 16.76 10.84 -20.89
CA ARG A 208 16.32 12.03 -21.65
C ARG A 208 17.42 13.10 -21.73
N ARG A 209 18.06 13.42 -20.60
CA ARG A 209 19.19 14.37 -20.53
C ARG A 209 20.35 13.92 -21.42
N ALA A 210 20.72 12.63 -21.39
CA ALA A 210 21.79 12.09 -22.23
C ALA A 210 21.51 12.24 -23.75
N VAL A 211 20.27 11.98 -24.18
CA VAL A 211 19.86 12.15 -25.59
C VAL A 211 19.88 13.63 -26.01
N TYR A 212 19.39 14.52 -25.15
CA TYR A 212 19.49 15.96 -25.37
C TYR A 212 20.95 16.41 -25.53
N LEU A 213 21.83 16.03 -24.58
CA LEU A 213 23.24 16.39 -24.60
C LEU A 213 23.96 15.87 -25.84
N THR A 214 23.64 14.65 -26.28
CA THR A 214 24.18 14.09 -27.53
C THR A 214 23.84 14.99 -28.72
N GLY A 215 22.61 15.48 -28.82
CA GLY A 215 22.18 16.41 -29.87
C GLY A 215 22.85 17.77 -29.77
N LEU A 216 23.04 18.26 -28.55
CA LEU A 216 23.69 19.52 -28.22
C LEU A 216 25.16 19.53 -28.66
N LEU A 217 25.93 18.55 -28.16
CA LEU A 217 27.36 18.43 -28.44
C LEU A 217 27.62 18.20 -29.95
N ALA A 218 26.79 17.42 -30.63
CA ALA A 218 26.95 17.16 -32.06
C ALA A 218 26.83 18.41 -32.97
N ARG A 219 26.30 19.53 -32.46
CA ARG A 219 26.11 20.77 -33.24
C ARG A 219 26.85 21.97 -32.67
N HIS A 220 27.44 21.85 -31.50
CA HIS A 220 28.21 22.92 -30.88
C HIS A 220 29.60 23.05 -31.55
N PRO A 221 30.12 24.27 -31.78
CA PRO A 221 31.46 24.46 -32.36
C PRO A 221 32.57 23.86 -31.49
N ASP A 222 32.44 23.94 -30.17
CA ASP A 222 33.43 23.45 -29.20
C ASP A 222 32.79 22.41 -28.26
N PRO A 223 32.59 21.16 -28.71
CA PRO A 223 31.87 20.15 -27.91
C PRO A 223 32.66 19.72 -26.67
N GLY A 224 33.99 19.66 -26.75
CA GLY A 224 34.84 19.27 -25.61
C GLY A 224 34.71 20.24 -24.44
N LEU A 225 34.83 21.55 -24.72
CA LEU A 225 34.68 22.58 -23.70
C LEU A 225 33.26 22.63 -23.13
N LEU A 226 32.24 22.51 -23.99
CA LEU A 226 30.85 22.48 -23.53
C LEU A 226 30.56 21.27 -22.64
N ASN A 227 31.10 20.09 -22.95
CA ASN A 227 30.94 18.89 -22.14
C ASN A 227 31.66 18.98 -20.77
N LEU A 228 32.78 19.71 -20.70
CA LEU A 228 33.48 19.97 -19.44
C LEU A 228 32.68 20.92 -18.53
N LEU A 229 32.03 21.93 -19.12
CA LEU A 229 31.21 22.90 -18.39
C LEU A 229 29.88 22.31 -17.93
N LEU A 230 29.20 21.60 -18.82
CA LEU A 230 27.99 20.84 -18.51
C LEU A 230 28.39 19.53 -17.85
N LYS A 231 28.92 19.59 -16.61
CA LYS A 231 29.10 18.37 -15.81
C LYS A 231 27.76 17.65 -15.78
N LEU A 232 27.74 16.38 -16.19
CA LEU A 232 26.59 15.47 -16.14
C LEU A 232 26.21 15.16 -14.68
N SER A 233 25.91 16.16 -13.87
CA SER A 233 25.30 15.96 -12.57
C SER A 233 23.84 15.61 -12.83
N ALA A 234 23.53 14.31 -12.72
CA ALA A 234 22.15 13.85 -12.59
C ALA A 234 21.47 14.65 -11.46
N PRO A 235 20.15 14.88 -11.51
CA PRO A 235 19.50 15.60 -10.42
C PRO A 235 19.77 14.84 -9.13
N GLU A 236 20.17 15.59 -8.12
CA GLU A 236 20.47 15.05 -6.81
C GLU A 236 19.23 14.36 -6.25
N LEU A 237 19.34 13.06 -5.97
CA LEU A 237 18.23 12.30 -5.41
C LEU A 237 17.90 12.82 -4.01
N PRO A 238 16.64 13.01 -3.64
CA PRO A 238 16.28 13.27 -2.24
C PRO A 238 16.79 12.19 -1.27
N ARG A 239 17.08 12.57 -0.01
CA ARG A 239 17.60 11.66 1.02
C ARG A 239 16.75 10.41 1.24
N TRP A 240 15.43 10.54 1.23
CA TRP A 240 14.49 9.42 1.40
C TRP A 240 14.60 8.34 0.31
N ILE A 241 15.29 8.63 -0.80
CA ILE A 241 15.63 7.65 -1.85
C ILE A 241 17.05 7.12 -1.67
N ARG A 242 17.98 7.96 -1.19
CA ARG A 242 19.40 7.59 -1.01
C ARG A 242 19.57 6.64 0.16
N ASP A 243 18.96 6.99 1.29
CA ASP A 243 19.06 6.23 2.52
C ASP A 243 18.26 4.94 2.33
N GLU A 244 18.92 3.78 2.48
CA GLU A 244 18.18 2.53 2.63
C GLU A 244 17.24 2.68 3.83
N PRO A 245 15.99 2.18 3.75
CA PRO A 245 15.13 2.16 4.93
C PRO A 245 15.89 1.35 5.97
N THR A 246 16.45 2.04 6.96
CA THR A 246 17.14 1.40 8.08
C THR A 246 16.14 0.40 8.64
N GLU A 247 16.53 -0.87 8.68
CA GLU A 247 15.79 -1.90 9.40
C GLU A 247 15.72 -1.44 10.85
N SER A 248 14.63 -0.74 11.20
CA SER A 248 14.33 -0.39 12.57
C SER A 248 13.99 -1.69 13.29
N ALA A 249 14.98 -2.18 14.03
CA ALA A 249 14.89 -3.29 14.98
C ALA A 249 13.86 -3.05 16.08
#